data_AF-A0A0M8N6W4-F1
#
_entry.id   AF-A0A0M8N6W4-F1
#
_cell.length_a   1.000
_cell.length_b   1.000
_cell.length_c   1.000
_cell.angle_alpha   90.00
_cell.angle_beta   90.00
_cell.angle_gamma   90.00
#
_symmetry.space_group_name_H-M   'P 1'
#
loop_
_entity.id
_entity.type
_entity.pdbx_description
1 polymer ?
#
loop_
_entity_poly.entity_id
_entity_poly.type
_entity_poly.pdbx_seq_one_letter_code
_entity_poly.pdbx_strand_id
1 'polypeptide(L)'
;MGTLPTLPTPISQACVLKWFKTGGVFEADYFTLDIKAVAKALDIVNKFNELNIVNKRIKINVPQVWQFTQNAGEEWAGQKHLVEPFIEGYQKFNSNTGWMDDSLPWGEAMQALSHFSYHVTGGNFVLCDLQGGIYRREVVLSDPVILSRNRDYGVTDLGPEGISSFFTARP
;
A
#
# COMPACT_ATOMS: atom_id res chain seq x y z
N MET A 1 18.19 -22.06 -11.45
CA MET A 1 16.87 -21.39 -11.53
C MET A 1 15.99 -22.00 -10.46
N GLY A 2 15.84 -21.33 -9.33
CA GLY A 2 14.94 -21.77 -8.26
C GLY A 2 13.56 -21.19 -8.49
N THR A 3 12.56 -22.04 -8.68
CA THR A 3 11.15 -21.64 -8.66
C THR A 3 10.77 -21.26 -7.23
N LEU A 4 10.34 -20.02 -7.02
CA LEU A 4 9.72 -19.61 -5.76
C LEU A 4 8.45 -20.46 -5.52
N PRO A 5 8.21 -20.96 -4.30
CA PRO A 5 7.01 -21.74 -4.02
C PRO A 5 5.80 -20.83 -4.06
N THR A 6 4.98 -20.94 -5.11
CA THR A 6 3.65 -20.35 -5.15
C THR A 6 2.77 -21.14 -4.19
N LEU A 7 2.44 -20.55 -3.04
CA LEU A 7 1.30 -21.03 -2.26
C LEU A 7 0.08 -21.01 -3.19
N PRO A 8 -0.68 -22.11 -3.31
CA PRO A 8 -1.83 -22.14 -4.20
C PRO A 8 -2.87 -21.15 -3.67
N THR A 9 -3.08 -20.07 -4.41
CA THR A 9 -4.26 -19.23 -4.23
C THR A 9 -5.48 -20.15 -4.37
N PRO A 10 -6.41 -20.19 -3.40
CA PRO A 10 -7.60 -21.02 -3.51
C PRO A 10 -8.36 -20.68 -4.80
N ILE A 11 -8.77 -21.70 -5.56
CA ILE A 11 -9.29 -21.67 -6.95
C ILE A 11 -10.55 -20.77 -7.16
N SER A 12 -11.05 -20.07 -6.14
CA SER A 12 -12.24 -19.22 -6.23
C SER A 12 -12.12 -17.84 -5.57
N GLN A 13 -10.92 -17.38 -5.24
CA GLN A 13 -10.76 -16.05 -4.63
C GLN A 13 -10.71 -14.95 -5.69
N ALA A 14 -11.64 -13.99 -5.62
CA ALA A 14 -11.59 -12.79 -6.46
C ALA A 14 -10.29 -12.01 -6.22
N CYS A 15 -9.65 -11.57 -7.29
CA CYS A 15 -8.40 -10.81 -7.25
C CYS A 15 -8.47 -9.61 -8.18
N VAL A 16 -7.57 -8.66 -7.95
CA VAL A 16 -7.30 -7.51 -8.81
C VAL A 16 -5.92 -7.72 -9.43
N LEU A 17 -5.82 -7.49 -10.73
CA LEU A 17 -4.58 -7.48 -11.49
C LEU A 17 -4.28 -6.02 -11.88
N LYS A 18 -3.10 -5.52 -11.53
CA LYS A 18 -2.65 -4.14 -11.75
C LYS A 18 -1.47 -4.13 -12.71
N TRP A 19 -1.52 -3.20 -13.66
CA TRP A 19 -0.47 -2.94 -14.64
C TRP A 19 -0.28 -1.44 -14.87
N PHE A 20 0.87 -1.07 -15.40
CA PHE A 20 1.19 0.31 -15.73
C PHE A 20 0.68 0.68 -17.13
N LYS A 21 0.04 1.83 -17.27
CA LYS A 21 -0.64 2.24 -18.52
C LYS A 21 0.30 2.72 -19.63
N THR A 22 1.54 3.15 -19.34
CA THR A 22 2.55 3.57 -20.34
C THR A 22 3.97 3.61 -19.76
N GLY A 23 4.99 3.28 -20.58
CA GLY A 23 6.41 3.61 -20.31
C GLY A 23 7.19 2.62 -19.43
N GLY A 24 7.35 1.38 -19.88
CA GLY A 24 8.11 0.31 -19.22
C GLY A 24 9.64 0.49 -19.21
N VAL A 25 10.15 1.66 -18.83
CA VAL A 25 11.61 1.89 -18.77
C VAL A 25 12.21 1.52 -17.39
N PHE A 26 11.39 1.28 -16.36
CA PHE A 26 11.89 0.92 -15.01
C PHE A 26 11.06 -0.17 -14.29
N GLU A 27 10.43 -1.10 -15.03
CA GLU A 27 9.52 -2.11 -14.45
C GLU A 27 10.11 -2.86 -13.24
N ALA A 28 11.40 -3.24 -13.28
CA ALA A 28 12.02 -3.99 -12.18
C ALA A 28 12.14 -3.17 -10.88
N ASP A 29 12.46 -1.88 -10.99
CA ASP A 29 12.61 -1.02 -9.84
C ASP A 29 11.24 -0.69 -9.22
N TYR A 30 10.20 -0.53 -10.04
CA TYR A 30 8.84 -0.29 -9.55
C TYR A 30 8.32 -1.42 -8.66
N PHE A 31 8.36 -2.67 -9.14
CA PHE A 31 7.91 -3.79 -8.30
C PHE A 31 8.75 -3.91 -7.03
N THR A 32 10.05 -3.63 -7.11
CA THR A 32 10.94 -3.66 -5.94
C THR A 32 10.56 -2.58 -4.92
N LEU A 33 10.27 -1.37 -5.38
CA LEU A 33 9.90 -0.23 -4.54
C LEU A 33 8.50 -0.40 -3.94
N ASP A 34 7.54 -0.93 -4.69
CA ASP A 34 6.19 -1.24 -4.18
C ASP A 34 6.27 -2.31 -3.08
N ILE A 35 7.04 -3.39 -3.30
CA ILE A 35 7.27 -4.43 -2.29
C ILE A 35 7.98 -3.84 -1.06
N LYS A 36 8.94 -2.93 -1.26
CA LYS A 36 9.63 -2.22 -0.16
C LYS A 36 8.67 -1.34 0.64
N ALA A 37 7.75 -0.62 -0.02
CA ALA A 37 6.74 0.20 0.63
C ALA A 37 5.74 -0.66 1.42
N VAL A 38 5.26 -1.75 0.82
CA VAL A 38 4.38 -2.74 1.49
C VAL A 38 5.04 -3.35 2.72
N ALA A 39 6.31 -3.74 2.64
CA ALA A 39 7.04 -4.28 3.79
C ALA A 39 7.13 -3.26 4.94
N LYS A 40 7.45 -2.00 4.62
CA LYS A 40 7.50 -0.92 5.62
C LYS A 40 6.12 -0.62 6.23
N ALA A 41 5.08 -0.61 5.41
CA ALA A 41 3.70 -0.42 5.88
C ALA A 41 3.28 -1.55 6.82
N LEU A 42 3.64 -2.80 6.51
CA LEU A 42 3.36 -3.96 7.35
C LEU A 42 4.04 -3.84 8.73
N ASP A 43 5.31 -3.42 8.77
CA ASP A 43 6.03 -3.19 10.03
C ASP A 43 5.33 -2.14 10.91
N ILE A 44 4.89 -1.03 10.31
CA ILE A 44 4.19 0.06 11.00
C ILE A 44 2.82 -0.41 11.50
N VAL A 45 2.04 -1.07 10.64
CA VAL A 45 0.69 -1.56 10.98
C VAL A 45 0.73 -2.63 12.07
N ASN A 46 1.72 -3.53 12.05
CA ASN A 46 1.88 -4.51 13.12
C ASN A 46 2.13 -3.83 14.48
N LYS A 47 3.04 -2.85 14.54
CA LYS A 47 3.28 -2.07 15.76
C LYS A 47 2.04 -1.30 16.22
N PHE A 48 1.26 -0.75 15.29
CA PHE A 48 0.02 -0.04 15.64
C PHE A 48 -1.03 -1.00 16.21
N ASN A 49 -1.20 -2.18 15.61
CA ASN A 49 -2.11 -3.22 16.09
C ASN A 49 -1.73 -3.71 17.50
N GLU A 50 -0.44 -3.81 17.82
CA GLU A 50 0.04 -4.21 19.16
C GLU A 50 -0.41 -3.25 20.27
N LEU A 51 -0.69 -1.98 19.95
CA LEU A 51 -1.20 -1.00 20.91
C LEU A 51 -2.67 -1.24 21.28
N ASN A 52 -3.40 -2.05 20.52
CA ASN A 52 -4.84 -2.33 20.72
C ASN A 52 -5.71 -1.06 20.88
N ILE A 53 -5.34 0.03 20.18
CA ILE A 53 -6.07 1.32 20.22
C ILE A 53 -7.41 1.23 19.48
N VAL A 54 -7.48 0.41 18.43
CA VAL A 54 -8.68 0.18 17.62
C VAL A 54 -9.19 -1.24 17.79
N ASN A 55 -10.50 -1.44 17.69
CA ASN A 55 -11.18 -2.72 17.95
C ASN A 55 -11.18 -3.70 16.76
N LYS A 56 -10.54 -3.34 15.64
CA LYS A 56 -10.32 -4.23 14.49
C LYS A 56 -8.85 -4.24 14.14
N ARG A 57 -8.36 -5.40 13.71
CA ARG A 57 -7.01 -5.52 13.17
C ARG A 57 -6.94 -4.84 11.81
N ILE A 58 -5.93 -4.00 11.62
CA ILE A 58 -5.58 -3.43 10.31
C ILE A 58 -4.60 -4.39 9.63
N LYS A 59 -4.83 -4.68 8.34
CA LYS A 59 -3.98 -5.53 7.50
C LYS A 59 -3.57 -4.77 6.25
N ILE A 60 -2.41 -5.14 5.70
CA ILE A 60 -1.96 -4.71 4.38
C ILE A 60 -2.14 -5.86 3.39
N ASN A 61 -2.75 -5.58 2.25
CA ASN A 61 -2.79 -6.49 1.13
C ASN A 61 -1.39 -6.60 0.54
N VAL A 62 -0.81 -7.79 0.50
CA VAL A 62 0.55 -8.01 -0.01
C VAL A 62 0.42 -8.54 -1.45
N PRO A 63 0.77 -7.75 -2.46
CA PRO A 63 0.62 -8.17 -3.85
C PRO A 63 1.70 -9.19 -4.22
N GLN A 64 1.38 -10.04 -5.18
CA GLN A 64 2.30 -10.97 -5.82
C GLN A 64 2.68 -10.44 -7.21
N VAL A 65 3.95 -10.61 -7.59
CA VAL A 65 4.39 -10.33 -8.96
C VAL A 65 4.12 -11.55 -9.83
N TRP A 66 3.21 -11.43 -10.78
CA TRP A 66 2.92 -12.45 -11.78
C TRP A 66 3.48 -12.01 -13.13
N GLN A 67 3.86 -12.97 -13.97
CA GLN A 67 4.35 -12.71 -15.31
C GLN A 67 3.53 -13.52 -16.31
N PHE A 68 2.99 -12.86 -17.32
CA PHE A 68 2.32 -13.55 -18.41
C PHE A 68 3.31 -14.39 -19.21
N THR A 69 2.86 -15.57 -19.65
CA THR A 69 3.67 -16.41 -20.54
C THR A 69 3.93 -15.70 -21.86
N GLN A 70 4.96 -16.12 -22.59
CA GLN A 70 5.28 -15.59 -23.92
C GLN A 70 4.16 -15.85 -24.97
N ASN A 71 3.21 -16.72 -24.66
CA ASN A 71 2.10 -17.07 -25.54
C ASN A 71 0.82 -16.27 -25.23
N ALA A 72 0.80 -15.45 -24.17
CA ALA A 72 -0.25 -14.45 -24.01
C ALA A 72 0.01 -13.39 -25.08
N GLY A 73 -0.96 -13.09 -25.97
CA GLY A 73 -0.72 -12.34 -27.21
C GLY A 73 0.10 -11.04 -27.07
N GLU A 74 0.56 -10.48 -28.19
CA GLU A 74 1.61 -9.44 -28.25
C GLU A 74 1.52 -8.31 -27.21
N GLU A 75 0.31 -7.90 -26.85
CA GLU A 75 0.07 -6.87 -25.83
C GLU A 75 0.49 -7.29 -24.40
N TRP A 76 0.51 -8.57 -24.06
CA TRP A 76 0.70 -9.08 -22.69
C TRP A 76 1.91 -10.00 -22.54
N ALA A 77 2.46 -10.53 -23.64
CA ALA A 77 3.57 -11.49 -23.62
C ALA A 77 4.74 -11.01 -22.73
N GLY A 78 5.07 -11.81 -21.70
CA GLY A 78 6.21 -11.54 -20.83
C GLY A 78 6.04 -10.37 -19.84
N GLN A 79 4.92 -9.65 -19.86
CA GLN A 79 4.69 -8.50 -18.97
C GLN A 79 4.43 -8.92 -17.53
N LYS A 80 5.00 -8.14 -16.60
CA LYS A 80 4.83 -8.33 -15.16
C LYS A 80 3.68 -7.50 -14.62
N HIS A 81 3.00 -8.07 -13.62
CA HIS A 81 1.77 -7.56 -13.06
C HIS A 81 1.76 -7.77 -11.55
N LEU A 82 1.09 -6.86 -10.83
CA LEU A 82 0.78 -7.09 -9.42
C LEU A 82 -0.61 -7.72 -9.32
N VAL A 83 -0.69 -8.83 -8.59
CA VAL A 83 -1.93 -9.53 -8.31
C VAL A 83 -2.16 -9.59 -6.82
N GLU A 84 -3.34 -9.17 -6.38
CA GLU A 84 -3.71 -9.15 -4.97
C GLU A 84 -5.18 -9.49 -4.76
N PRO A 85 -5.57 -9.97 -3.55
CA PRO A 85 -6.96 -10.15 -3.16
C PRO A 85 -7.84 -8.93 -3.47
N PHE A 86 -9.03 -9.17 -4.04
CA PHE A 86 -10.02 -8.12 -4.27
C PHE A 86 -10.55 -7.56 -2.95
N ILE A 87 -10.70 -6.23 -2.90
CA ILE A 87 -11.24 -5.50 -1.75
C ILE A 87 -12.63 -4.96 -2.11
N GLU A 88 -13.64 -5.35 -1.34
CA GLU A 88 -15.01 -4.89 -1.47
C GLU A 88 -15.21 -3.59 -0.66
N GLY A 89 -16.01 -2.65 -1.17
CA GLY A 89 -16.29 -1.38 -0.49
C GLY A 89 -15.05 -0.49 -0.37
N TYR A 90 -14.25 -0.45 -1.45
CA TYR A 90 -13.01 0.31 -1.50
C TYR A 90 -13.24 1.81 -1.30
N GLN A 91 -12.48 2.41 -0.38
CA GLN A 91 -12.49 3.85 -0.10
C GLN A 91 -11.08 4.36 0.17
N LYS A 92 -10.87 5.66 0.00
CA LYS A 92 -9.62 6.36 0.30
C LYS A 92 -9.82 7.23 1.53
N PHE A 93 -8.90 7.14 2.50
CA PHE A 93 -8.97 7.86 3.79
C PHE A 93 -8.04 9.06 3.85
N ASN A 94 -6.87 8.98 3.20
CA ASN A 94 -5.99 10.12 2.97
C ASN A 94 -5.19 9.95 1.69
N SER A 95 -4.44 10.98 1.30
CA SER A 95 -3.51 10.96 0.19
C SER A 95 -2.09 11.30 0.61
N ASN A 96 -1.13 10.99 -0.26
CA ASN A 96 0.25 11.45 -0.15
C ASN A 96 0.44 12.95 -0.44
N THR A 97 -0.62 13.65 -0.87
CA THR A 97 -0.64 15.10 -1.15
C THR A 97 -1.36 15.92 -0.09
N GLY A 98 -1.80 15.29 1.00
CA GLY A 98 -2.46 15.96 2.13
C GLY A 98 -3.99 16.02 2.05
N TRP A 99 -4.64 15.36 1.09
CA TRP A 99 -6.10 15.19 1.18
C TRP A 99 -6.43 14.17 2.29
N MET A 100 -7.54 14.38 3.01
CA MET A 100 -8.05 13.44 4.00
C MET A 100 -9.57 13.46 4.09
N ASP A 101 -10.16 12.34 4.49
CA ASP A 101 -11.55 12.24 4.93
C ASP A 101 -11.58 11.62 6.33
N ASP A 102 -11.81 12.47 7.33
CA ASP A 102 -11.98 12.11 8.74
C ASP A 102 -13.44 12.28 9.21
N SER A 103 -14.39 12.40 8.28
CA SER A 103 -15.81 12.58 8.60
C SER A 103 -16.45 11.39 9.33
N LEU A 104 -15.80 10.22 9.25
CA LEU A 104 -16.23 8.99 9.91
C LEU A 104 -15.13 8.46 10.85
N PRO A 105 -15.48 7.67 11.89
CA PRO A 105 -14.51 7.18 12.88
C PRO A 105 -13.32 6.42 12.29
N TRP A 106 -13.51 5.72 11.17
CA TRP A 106 -12.41 5.04 10.49
C TRP A 106 -11.47 6.01 9.78
N GLY A 107 -11.96 7.15 9.29
CA GLY A 107 -11.11 8.22 8.77
C GLY A 107 -10.17 8.77 9.85
N GLU A 108 -10.69 9.05 11.05
CA GLU A 108 -9.88 9.46 12.21
C GLU A 108 -8.85 8.39 12.60
N ALA A 109 -9.25 7.12 12.64
CA ALA A 109 -8.34 6.01 12.94
C ALA A 109 -7.21 5.88 11.92
N MET A 110 -7.51 6.11 10.62
CA MET A 110 -6.49 6.11 9.57
C MET A 110 -5.55 7.32 9.68
N GLN A 111 -6.06 8.51 10.04
CA GLN A 111 -5.17 9.64 10.34
C GLN A 111 -4.28 9.35 11.55
N ALA A 112 -4.82 8.70 12.59
CA ALA A 112 -4.05 8.31 13.76
C ALA A 112 -2.94 7.30 13.40
N LEU A 113 -3.21 6.34 12.51
CA LEU A 113 -2.21 5.41 11.98
C LEU A 113 -1.09 6.15 11.22
N SER A 114 -1.44 7.09 10.34
CA SER A 114 -0.47 7.93 9.64
C SER A 114 0.38 8.76 10.61
N HIS A 115 -0.24 9.42 11.59
CA HIS A 115 0.50 10.20 12.61
C HIS A 115 1.39 9.30 13.48
N PHE A 116 0.89 8.13 13.89
CA PHE A 116 1.66 7.13 14.62
C PHE A 116 2.92 6.70 13.86
N SER A 117 2.80 6.48 12.55
CA SER A 117 3.93 6.06 11.72
C SER A 117 5.10 7.05 11.77
N TYR A 118 4.81 8.35 11.80
CA TYR A 118 5.81 9.40 11.96
C TYR A 118 6.46 9.34 13.33
N HIS A 119 5.66 9.22 14.39
CA HIS A 119 6.16 9.19 15.75
C HIS A 119 7.03 7.95 16.03
N VAL A 120 6.53 6.75 15.70
CA VAL A 120 7.23 5.48 15.97
C VAL A 120 8.51 5.31 15.16
N THR A 121 8.66 6.07 14.08
CA THR A 121 9.86 6.05 13.23
C THR A 121 10.84 7.19 13.55
N GLY A 122 10.60 7.97 14.61
CA GLY A 122 11.45 9.10 14.97
C GLY A 122 11.40 10.24 13.95
N GLY A 123 10.27 10.39 13.26
CA GLY A 123 10.03 11.40 12.25
C GLY A 123 10.66 11.11 10.88
N ASN A 124 11.02 9.86 10.60
CA ASN A 124 11.67 9.48 9.35
C ASN A 124 10.70 9.10 8.23
N PHE A 125 9.53 8.55 8.58
CA PHE A 125 8.58 8.03 7.62
C PHE A 125 7.14 8.42 7.96
N VAL A 126 6.32 8.69 6.94
CA VAL A 126 4.86 8.78 7.07
C VAL A 126 4.24 7.72 6.17
N LEU A 127 3.44 6.83 6.76
CA LEU A 127 2.53 5.94 6.05
C LEU A 127 1.27 6.73 5.69
N CYS A 128 1.01 6.93 4.41
CA CYS A 128 -0.14 7.67 3.89
C CYS A 128 -0.71 6.98 2.64
N ASP A 129 -1.59 7.68 1.94
CA ASP A 129 -2.40 7.13 0.86
C ASP A 129 -3.20 5.91 1.35
N LEU A 130 -3.69 5.98 2.59
CA LEU A 130 -4.42 4.89 3.21
C LEU A 130 -5.74 4.70 2.49
N GLN A 131 -5.92 3.52 1.90
CA GLN A 131 -7.06 3.17 1.07
C GLN A 131 -7.33 1.67 1.15
N GLY A 132 -8.60 1.28 1.07
CA GLY A 132 -9.00 -0.11 1.18
C GLY A 132 -10.43 -0.29 1.67
N GLY A 133 -10.70 -1.42 2.34
CA GLY A 133 -12.04 -1.86 2.73
C GLY A 133 -12.15 -2.17 4.22
N ILE A 134 -13.32 -1.84 4.79
CA ILE A 134 -13.64 -2.11 6.20
C ILE A 134 -14.58 -3.30 6.26
N TYR A 135 -14.08 -4.41 6.83
CA TYR A 135 -14.83 -5.65 7.00
C TYR A 135 -15.34 -5.80 8.44
N ARG A 136 -16.15 -6.84 8.67
CA ARG A 136 -16.73 -7.12 9.99
C ARG A 136 -15.67 -7.27 11.09
N ARG A 137 -14.51 -7.87 10.81
CA ARG A 137 -13.47 -8.18 11.82
C ARG A 137 -12.14 -7.44 11.60
N GLU A 138 -11.97 -6.79 10.47
CA GLU A 138 -10.68 -6.25 10.06
C GLU A 138 -10.85 -5.08 9.09
N VAL A 139 -9.78 -4.31 8.94
CA VAL A 139 -9.61 -3.36 7.84
C VAL A 139 -8.48 -3.89 6.97
N VAL A 140 -8.69 -3.93 5.66
CA VAL A 140 -7.66 -4.34 4.69
C VAL A 140 -7.32 -3.12 3.85
N LEU A 141 -6.07 -2.69 3.92
CA LEU A 141 -5.54 -1.58 3.14
C LEU A 141 -4.72 -2.12 1.96
N SER A 142 -4.65 -1.36 0.88
CA SER A 142 -3.82 -1.66 -0.29
C SER A 142 -3.06 -0.42 -0.75
N ASP A 143 -2.07 -0.64 -1.62
CA ASP A 143 -1.23 0.39 -2.26
C ASP A 143 -0.71 1.46 -1.27
N PRO A 144 -0.04 1.06 -0.17
CA PRO A 144 0.44 2.02 0.81
C PRO A 144 1.54 2.89 0.22
N VAL A 145 1.53 4.18 0.55
CA VAL A 145 2.63 5.09 0.25
C VAL A 145 3.44 5.36 1.51
N ILE A 146 4.76 5.35 1.37
CA ILE A 146 5.70 5.78 2.40
C ILE A 146 6.35 7.09 1.93
N LEU A 147 6.07 8.18 2.63
CA LEU A 147 6.86 9.40 2.50
C LEU A 147 8.09 9.25 3.38
N SER A 148 9.27 9.51 2.85
CA SER A 148 10.53 9.40 3.58
C SER A 148 11.36 10.67 3.47
N ARG A 149 12.25 10.91 4.43
CA ARG A 149 13.17 12.06 4.35
C ARG A 149 14.09 12.02 3.13
N ASN A 150 14.38 10.83 2.62
CA ASN A 150 15.38 10.60 1.57
C ASN A 150 14.79 10.28 0.20
N ARG A 151 13.46 10.18 0.06
CA ARG A 151 12.76 9.75 -1.16
C ARG A 151 13.12 8.32 -1.60
N ASP A 152 13.13 7.40 -0.64
CA ASP A 152 13.58 6.02 -0.80
C ASP A 152 12.50 5.04 -1.33
N TYR A 153 11.25 5.48 -1.52
CA TYR A 153 10.08 4.61 -1.78
C TYR A 153 9.38 4.88 -3.13
N GLY A 154 10.13 5.37 -4.12
CA GLY A 154 9.62 5.52 -5.50
C GLY A 154 8.85 6.80 -5.73
N VAL A 155 8.14 6.86 -6.87
CA VAL A 155 7.58 8.12 -7.41
C VAL A 155 6.45 8.72 -6.55
N THR A 156 5.82 7.93 -5.69
CA THR A 156 4.79 8.39 -4.75
C THR A 156 5.37 8.96 -3.46
N ASP A 157 6.67 8.73 -3.20
CA ASP A 157 7.42 9.31 -2.10
C ASP A 157 7.80 10.76 -2.42
N LEU A 158 6.93 11.69 -2.00
CA LEU A 158 7.11 13.12 -2.21
C LEU A 158 8.15 13.75 -1.27
N GLY A 159 8.84 12.95 -0.45
CA GLY A 159 9.93 13.44 0.38
C GLY A 159 9.50 14.29 1.57
N PRO A 160 10.42 15.12 2.10
CA PRO A 160 10.12 16.06 3.18
C PRO A 160 8.96 17.02 2.90
N GLU A 161 8.78 17.44 1.65
CA GLU A 161 7.65 18.30 1.26
C GLU A 161 6.33 17.57 1.42
N GLY A 162 6.24 16.30 0.99
CA GLY A 162 5.07 15.47 1.23
C GLY A 162 4.75 15.30 2.71
N ILE A 163 5.77 15.04 3.53
CA ILE A 163 5.63 14.94 4.99
C ILE A 163 5.05 16.25 5.54
N SER A 164 5.60 17.39 5.12
CA SER A 164 5.10 18.71 5.54
C SER A 164 3.65 18.90 5.12
N SER A 165 3.31 18.63 3.85
CA SER A 165 1.94 18.76 3.32
C SER A 165 0.94 17.92 4.10
N PHE A 166 1.31 16.68 4.44
CA PHE A 166 0.47 15.78 5.22
C PHE A 166 0.08 16.37 6.58
N PHE A 167 1.03 16.98 7.31
CA PHE A 167 0.77 17.55 8.62
C PHE A 167 0.17 18.96 8.59
N THR A 168 0.34 19.72 7.50
CA THR A 168 -0.30 21.04 7.35
C THR A 168 -1.76 20.97 6.93
N ALA A 169 -2.22 19.82 6.41
CA ALA A 169 -3.58 19.65 5.93
C ALA A 169 -4.64 19.63 7.04
N ARG A 170 -4.21 19.50 8.31
CA ARG A 170 -5.08 19.56 9.49
C ARG A 170 -4.91 20.95 10.16
N PRO A 171 -5.90 21.85 10.05
CA PRO A 171 -5.88 23.11 10.80
C PRO A 171 -6.01 22.90 12.31
#